data_AF-A0A945PCJ8-F1
#
_entry.id   AF-A0A945PCJ8-F1
#
_cell.length_a   1.000
_cell.length_b   1.000
_cell.length_c   1.000
_cell.angle_alpha   90.00
_cell.angle_beta   90.00
_cell.angle_gamma   90.00
#
_symmetry.space_group_name_H-M   'P 1'
#
loop_
_entity.id
_entity.type
_entity.pdbx_description
1 polymer ?
#
loop_
_entity_poly.entity_id
_entity_poly.type
_entity_poly.pdbx_seq_one_letter_code
_entity_poly.pdbx_strand_id
1 'polypeptide(L)'
;MMGGKRLLCAALAALVLVACEDPYDAGMQAFEERDWPTAISRFERVDPFHLYYRDAQDRIRQSVYNAGVDAFEAGQWRISISYLRRVDEDDANYTGARDLVGAAFYEMAVVSFDRGEFTEALRLSNIVRTSCSRYDQARTLADRARRLASAEEAVSSQ
;
A
#
# COMPACT_ATOMS: atom_id res chain seq x y z
N MET A 1 55.78 19.70 -19.22
CA MET A 1 54.63 18.82 -19.51
C MET A 1 54.50 17.73 -18.45
N MET A 2 53.96 18.03 -17.25
CA MET A 2 53.67 17.02 -16.21
C MET A 2 52.44 17.40 -15.35
N GLY A 3 51.46 18.13 -15.92
CA GLY A 3 50.26 18.60 -15.20
C GLY A 3 48.99 17.79 -15.46
N GLY A 4 48.82 17.23 -16.67
CA GLY A 4 47.53 16.66 -17.09
C GLY A 4 47.16 15.30 -16.47
N LYS A 5 48.15 14.46 -16.15
CA LYS A 5 47.89 13.10 -15.66
C LYS A 5 47.43 13.05 -14.18
N ARG A 6 47.90 13.99 -13.35
CA ARG A 6 47.52 14.07 -11.93
C ARG A 6 46.08 14.57 -11.75
N LEU A 7 45.66 15.52 -12.58
CA LEU A 7 44.29 16.04 -12.61
C LEU A 7 43.29 15.01 -13.15
N LEU A 8 43.67 14.19 -14.13
CA LEU A 8 42.82 13.09 -14.62
C LEU A 8 42.59 12.00 -13.55
N CYS A 9 43.62 11.62 -12.79
CA CYS A 9 43.46 10.65 -11.69
C CYS A 9 42.63 11.20 -10.54
N ALA A 10 42.74 12.49 -10.21
CA ALA A 10 41.91 13.13 -9.18
C ALA A 10 40.44 13.29 -9.62
N ALA A 11 40.19 13.60 -10.90
CA ALA A 11 38.84 13.67 -11.46
C ALA A 11 38.17 12.29 -11.57
N LEU A 12 38.95 11.24 -11.91
CA LEU A 12 38.47 9.85 -11.89
C LEU A 12 38.19 9.34 -10.46
N ALA A 13 38.96 9.77 -9.46
CA ALA A 13 38.67 9.47 -8.05
C ALA A 13 37.44 10.21 -7.52
N ALA A 14 37.18 11.44 -8.00
CA ALA A 14 35.98 12.21 -7.64
C ALA A 14 34.71 11.70 -8.34
N LEU A 15 34.81 11.04 -9.51
CA LEU A 15 33.67 10.44 -10.19
C LEU A 15 33.24 9.07 -9.62
N VAL A 16 34.05 8.47 -8.75
CA VAL A 16 33.78 7.18 -8.08
C VAL A 16 33.11 7.37 -6.70
N LEU A 17 32.97 8.62 -6.23
CA LEU A 17 32.14 8.96 -5.07
C LEU A 17 30.65 9.16 -5.45
N VAL A 18 30.12 8.30 -6.33
CA VAL A 18 28.72 7.89 -6.12
C VAL A 18 28.81 7.05 -4.85
N ALA A 19 28.57 7.69 -3.71
CA ALA A 19 28.38 6.97 -2.46
C ALA A 19 27.33 5.90 -2.76
N CYS A 20 27.78 4.65 -2.89
CA CYS A 20 26.91 3.50 -2.81
C CYS A 20 26.51 3.45 -1.34
N GLU A 21 25.62 4.36 -0.95
CA GLU A 21 25.01 4.35 0.37
C GLU A 21 24.45 2.96 0.57
N ASP A 22 24.77 2.36 1.71
CA ASP A 22 24.33 1.01 2.03
C ASP A 22 22.79 0.98 1.87
N PRO A 23 22.23 0.07 1.05
CA PRO A 23 20.79 0.03 0.82
C PRO A 23 20.00 -0.14 2.12
N TYR A 24 20.59 -0.73 3.16
CA TYR A 24 19.98 -0.83 4.47
C TYR A 24 19.89 0.54 5.16
N ASP A 25 20.99 1.29 5.23
CA ASP A 25 21.03 2.62 5.87
C ASP A 25 20.09 3.61 5.16
N ALA A 26 20.11 3.62 3.82
CA ALA A 26 19.19 4.42 3.01
C ALA A 26 17.73 4.02 3.24
N GLY A 27 17.46 2.72 3.44
CA GLY A 27 16.13 2.21 3.77
C GLY A 27 15.67 2.64 5.15
N MET A 28 16.57 2.61 6.14
CA MET A 28 16.30 3.05 7.50
C MET A 28 16.00 4.55 7.56
N GLN A 29 16.76 5.37 6.85
CA GLN A 29 16.47 6.81 6.76
C GLN A 29 15.07 7.05 6.20
N ALA A 30 14.74 6.44 5.06
CA ALA A 30 13.42 6.59 4.45
C ALA A 30 12.30 6.05 5.36
N PHE A 31 12.56 4.97 6.11
CA PHE A 31 11.62 4.42 7.09
C PHE A 31 11.33 5.41 8.22
N GLU A 32 12.36 6.06 8.76
CA GLU A 32 12.22 7.08 9.81
C GLU A 32 11.50 8.33 9.31
N GLU A 33 11.73 8.72 8.06
CA GLU A 33 11.05 9.82 7.38
C GLU A 33 9.61 9.48 6.95
N ARG A 34 9.16 8.23 7.15
CA ARG A 34 7.88 7.69 6.68
C ARG A 34 7.73 7.74 5.14
N ASP A 35 8.83 7.81 4.40
CA ASP A 35 8.84 7.61 2.95
C ASP A 35 8.82 6.11 2.65
N TRP A 36 7.65 5.50 2.85
CA TRP A 36 7.48 4.06 2.71
C TRP A 36 7.85 3.50 1.32
N PRO A 37 7.47 4.14 0.19
CA PRO A 37 7.89 3.66 -1.13
C PRO A 37 9.41 3.59 -1.28
N THR A 38 10.13 4.63 -0.82
CA THR A 38 11.59 4.65 -0.85
C THR A 38 12.15 3.59 0.11
N ALA A 39 11.65 3.49 1.34
CA ALA A 39 12.08 2.50 2.33
C ALA A 39 11.98 1.07 1.78
N ILE A 40 10.82 0.71 1.21
CA ILE A 40 10.59 -0.59 0.55
C ILE A 40 11.63 -0.81 -0.55
N SER A 41 11.78 0.14 -1.47
CA SER A 41 12.70 0.01 -2.61
C SER A 41 14.15 -0.16 -2.16
N ARG A 42 14.55 0.49 -1.07
CA ARG A 42 15.91 0.40 -0.52
C ARG A 42 16.13 -0.93 0.19
N PHE A 43 15.21 -1.35 1.06
CA PHE A 43 15.32 -2.64 1.74
C PHE A 43 15.25 -3.84 0.78
N GLU A 44 14.48 -3.77 -0.32
CA GLU A 44 14.42 -4.82 -1.35
C GLU A 44 15.77 -5.04 -2.05
N ARG A 45 16.70 -4.07 -1.96
CA ARG A 45 18.07 -4.18 -2.50
C ARG A 45 19.06 -4.81 -1.52
N VAL A 46 18.65 -5.04 -0.27
CA VAL A 46 19.48 -5.74 0.73
C VAL A 46 19.45 -7.23 0.42
N ASP A 47 20.64 -7.87 0.38
CA ASP A 47 20.74 -9.32 0.19
C ASP A 47 19.95 -10.06 1.31
N PRO A 48 18.96 -10.90 0.97
CA PRO A 48 18.17 -11.64 1.95
C PRO A 48 18.99 -12.55 2.87
N PHE A 49 20.20 -12.94 2.46
CA PHE A 49 21.12 -13.78 3.24
C PHE A 49 22.19 -12.96 3.97
N HIS A 50 22.11 -11.63 3.93
CA HIS A 50 23.05 -10.76 4.62
C HIS A 50 22.99 -10.99 6.13
N LEU A 51 24.10 -11.44 6.70
CA LEU A 51 24.16 -11.90 8.10
C LEU A 51 23.83 -10.80 9.12
N TYR A 52 24.04 -9.53 8.76
CA TYR A 52 23.85 -8.37 9.63
C TYR A 52 22.50 -7.65 9.43
N TYR A 53 21.78 -7.89 8.33
CA TYR A 53 20.54 -7.17 7.98
C TYR A 53 19.34 -8.11 7.91
N ARG A 54 19.25 -9.01 8.90
CA ARG A 54 18.22 -10.06 8.94
C ARG A 54 16.82 -9.48 9.10
N ASP A 55 16.69 -8.27 9.64
CA ASP A 55 15.43 -7.57 9.84
C ASP A 55 14.96 -6.78 8.61
N ALA A 56 15.76 -6.67 7.54
CA ALA A 56 15.36 -5.94 6.32
C ALA A 56 14.01 -6.43 5.76
N GLN A 57 13.75 -7.74 5.83
CA GLN A 57 12.46 -8.33 5.43
C GLN A 57 11.31 -7.94 6.37
N ASP A 58 11.56 -7.82 7.67
CA ASP A 58 10.58 -7.29 8.62
C ASP A 58 10.30 -5.81 8.35
N ARG A 59 11.34 -5.03 8.03
CA ARG A 59 11.20 -3.60 7.68
C ARG A 59 10.41 -3.39 6.39
N ILE A 60 10.58 -4.25 5.38
CA ILE A 60 9.74 -4.24 4.18
C ILE A 60 8.28 -4.45 4.57
N ARG A 61 7.97 -5.49 5.36
CA ARG A 61 6.59 -5.77 5.79
C ARG A 61 5.98 -4.62 6.59
N GLN A 62 6.74 -4.03 7.53
CA GLN A 62 6.30 -2.85 8.29
C GLN A 62 6.04 -1.65 7.39
N SER A 63 6.94 -1.37 6.45
CA SER A 63 6.80 -0.25 5.51
C SER A 63 5.58 -0.44 4.61
N VAL A 64 5.35 -1.64 4.10
CA VAL A 64 4.18 -2.00 3.30
C VAL A 64 2.90 -1.80 4.10
N TYR A 65 2.86 -2.31 5.34
CA TYR A 65 1.70 -2.14 6.20
C TYR A 65 1.41 -0.66 6.47
N ASN A 66 2.41 0.11 6.90
CA ASN A 66 2.27 1.53 7.21
C ASN A 66 1.88 2.36 5.98
N ALA A 67 2.43 2.06 4.80
CA ALA A 67 1.98 2.68 3.55
C ALA A 67 0.50 2.44 3.28
N GLY A 68 0.03 1.23 3.57
CA GLY A 68 -1.37 0.85 3.46
C GLY A 68 -2.27 1.58 4.45
N VAL A 69 -1.82 1.74 5.70
CA VAL A 69 -2.53 2.50 6.74
C VAL A 69 -2.57 3.98 6.40
N ASP A 70 -1.45 4.60 6.05
CA ASP A 70 -1.38 6.03 5.71
C ASP A 70 -2.25 6.34 4.48
N ALA A 71 -2.24 5.46 3.47
CA ALA A 71 -3.13 5.59 2.31
C ALA A 71 -4.61 5.42 2.68
N PHE A 72 -4.93 4.58 3.68
CA PHE A 72 -6.28 4.48 4.20
C PHE A 72 -6.68 5.79 4.86
N GLU A 73 -5.89 6.29 5.81
CA GLU A 73 -6.18 7.55 6.51
C GLU A 73 -6.31 8.75 5.56
N ALA A 74 -5.57 8.76 4.45
CA ALA A 74 -5.64 9.78 3.40
C ALA A 74 -6.85 9.62 2.43
N GLY A 75 -7.72 8.61 2.62
CA GLY A 75 -8.85 8.35 1.73
C GLY A 75 -8.48 7.71 0.39
N GLN A 76 -7.24 7.25 0.25
CA GLN A 76 -6.71 6.63 -0.97
C GLN A 76 -6.97 5.12 -0.97
N TRP A 77 -8.24 4.73 -0.87
CA TRP A 77 -8.68 3.34 -0.62
C TRP A 77 -8.07 2.30 -1.56
N ARG A 78 -7.94 2.59 -2.85
CA ARG A 78 -7.35 1.67 -3.83
C ARG A 78 -5.83 1.47 -3.60
N ILE A 79 -5.12 2.54 -3.24
CA ILE A 79 -3.70 2.49 -2.92
C ILE A 79 -3.51 1.73 -1.61
N SER A 80 -4.33 2.01 -0.59
CA SER A 80 -4.35 1.28 0.67
C SER A 80 -4.48 -0.24 0.45
N ILE A 81 -5.50 -0.67 -0.29
CA ILE A 81 -5.72 -2.10 -0.61
C ILE A 81 -4.49 -2.71 -1.32
N SER A 82 -3.85 -1.97 -2.22
CA SER A 82 -2.69 -2.48 -2.96
C SER A 82 -1.48 -2.77 -2.07
N TYR A 83 -1.28 -1.96 -1.03
CA TYR A 83 -0.24 -2.20 -0.03
C TYR A 83 -0.65 -3.28 0.98
N LEU A 84 -1.84 -3.17 1.58
CA LEU A 84 -2.27 -4.06 2.65
C LEU A 84 -2.44 -5.52 2.20
N ARG A 85 -2.64 -5.79 0.91
CA ARG A 85 -2.67 -7.16 0.37
C ARG A 85 -1.28 -7.79 0.17
N ARG A 86 -0.20 -7.01 0.29
CA ARG A 86 1.17 -7.51 0.15
C ARG A 86 1.73 -8.10 1.46
N VAL A 87 1.14 -7.79 2.60
CA VAL A 87 1.51 -8.43 3.87
C VAL A 87 0.79 -9.77 4.00
N ASP A 88 1.47 -10.74 4.64
CA ASP A 88 0.85 -12.02 4.96
C ASP A 88 -0.27 -11.78 5.97
N GLU A 89 -1.48 -12.15 5.58
CA GLU A 89 -2.67 -11.91 6.38
C GLU A 89 -2.77 -12.84 7.60
N ASP A 90 -1.97 -13.91 7.65
CA ASP A 90 -1.92 -14.86 8.77
C ASP A 90 -0.80 -14.52 9.78
N ASP A 91 0.03 -13.51 9.48
CA ASP A 91 0.98 -12.95 10.44
C ASP A 91 0.22 -12.12 11.48
N ALA A 92 0.37 -12.52 12.76
CA ALA A 92 -0.29 -11.88 13.90
C ALA A 92 -0.02 -10.36 13.96
N ASN A 93 1.15 -9.92 13.50
CA ASN A 93 1.56 -8.51 13.48
C ASN A 93 0.77 -7.66 12.50
N TYR A 94 0.14 -8.27 11.49
CA TYR A 94 -0.59 -7.58 10.42
C TYR A 94 -2.07 -7.98 10.36
N THR A 95 -2.60 -8.50 11.46
CA THR A 95 -4.03 -8.86 11.59
C THR A 95 -4.98 -7.72 11.24
N GLY A 96 -4.58 -6.46 11.51
CA GLY A 96 -5.33 -5.27 11.12
C GLY A 96 -5.44 -5.03 9.61
N ALA A 97 -4.53 -5.60 8.79
CA ALA A 97 -4.52 -5.38 7.34
C ALA A 97 -5.80 -5.91 6.67
N ARG A 98 -6.27 -7.10 7.08
CA ARG A 98 -7.54 -7.68 6.59
C ARG A 98 -8.73 -6.77 6.90
N ASP A 99 -8.78 -6.22 8.11
CA ASP A 99 -9.85 -5.33 8.53
C ASP A 99 -9.86 -4.05 7.70
N LEU A 100 -8.70 -3.41 7.56
CA LEU A 100 -8.54 -2.19 6.77
C LEU A 100 -8.83 -2.40 5.28
N VAL A 101 -8.49 -3.55 4.69
CA VAL A 101 -8.89 -3.89 3.32
C VAL A 101 -10.41 -3.97 3.21
N GLY A 102 -11.08 -4.62 4.15
CA GLY A 102 -12.55 -4.69 4.19
C GLY A 102 -13.19 -3.31 4.40
N ALA A 103 -12.63 -2.50 5.29
CA ALA A 103 -13.08 -1.12 5.52
C ALA A 103 -12.89 -0.27 4.26
N ALA A 104 -11.78 -0.42 3.52
CA ALA A 104 -11.53 0.35 2.31
C ALA A 104 -12.56 0.02 1.21
N PHE A 105 -12.93 -1.25 1.06
CA PHE A 105 -14.03 -1.65 0.17
C PHE A 105 -15.36 -1.07 0.60
N TYR A 106 -15.64 -1.03 1.90
CA TYR A 106 -16.85 -0.40 2.43
C TYR A 106 -16.88 1.11 2.13
N GLU A 107 -15.80 1.85 2.38
CA GLU A 107 -15.75 3.29 2.09
C GLU A 107 -15.92 3.59 0.60
N MET A 108 -15.29 2.79 -0.28
CA MET A 108 -15.52 2.88 -1.72
C MET A 108 -16.98 2.61 -2.09
N ALA A 109 -17.62 1.62 -1.44
CA ALA A 109 -19.03 1.31 -1.67
C ALA A 109 -19.94 2.47 -1.25
N VAL A 110 -19.66 3.15 -0.13
CA VAL A 110 -20.38 4.34 0.32
C VAL A 110 -20.26 5.46 -0.71
N VAL A 111 -19.05 5.76 -1.18
CA VAL A 111 -18.83 6.79 -2.21
C VAL A 111 -19.59 6.49 -3.51
N SER A 112 -19.57 5.24 -3.99
CA SER A 112 -20.35 4.86 -5.16
C SER A 112 -21.85 4.93 -4.91
N PHE A 113 -22.32 4.55 -3.71
CA PHE A 113 -23.73 4.66 -3.35
C PHE A 113 -24.22 6.12 -3.37
N ASP A 114 -23.43 7.03 -2.79
CA ASP A 114 -23.76 8.46 -2.73
C ASP A 114 -23.78 9.13 -4.11
N ARG A 115 -23.05 8.55 -5.08
CA ARG A 115 -23.07 8.97 -6.49
C ARG A 115 -24.24 8.39 -7.29
N GLY A 116 -25.05 7.52 -6.69
CA GLY A 116 -26.10 6.79 -7.39
C GLY A 116 -25.60 5.60 -8.21
N GLU A 117 -24.33 5.20 -8.07
CA GLU A 117 -23.74 4.06 -8.77
C GLU A 117 -24.10 2.75 -8.05
N PHE A 118 -25.39 2.42 -7.94
CA PHE A 118 -25.87 1.37 -7.04
C PHE A 118 -25.34 -0.03 -7.37
N THR A 119 -25.14 -0.34 -8.65
CA THR A 119 -24.53 -1.61 -9.07
C THR A 119 -23.10 -1.74 -8.56
N GLU A 120 -22.31 -0.66 -8.61
CA GLU A 120 -20.94 -0.66 -8.12
C GLU A 120 -20.88 -0.68 -6.59
N ALA A 121 -21.74 0.09 -5.93
CA ALA A 121 -21.89 0.05 -4.47
C ALA A 121 -22.24 -1.35 -3.96
N LEU A 122 -23.15 -2.05 -4.64
CA LEU A 122 -23.50 -3.45 -4.34
C LEU A 122 -22.29 -4.37 -4.52
N ARG A 123 -21.58 -4.24 -5.66
CA ARG A 123 -20.41 -5.06 -5.97
C ARG A 123 -19.32 -4.91 -4.90
N LEU A 124 -18.98 -3.67 -4.55
CA LEU A 124 -17.96 -3.35 -3.55
C LEU A 124 -18.35 -3.83 -2.14
N SER A 125 -19.62 -3.61 -1.75
CA SER A 125 -20.13 -4.06 -0.45
C SER A 125 -20.03 -5.58 -0.28
N ASN A 126 -20.28 -6.36 -1.34
CA ASN A 126 -20.22 -7.83 -1.29
C ASN A 126 -18.78 -8.39 -1.20
N ILE A 127 -17.74 -7.58 -1.45
CA ILE A 127 -16.35 -7.99 -1.26
C ILE A 127 -15.97 -8.01 0.23
N VAL A 128 -16.65 -7.21 1.05
CA VAL A 128 -16.37 -7.10 2.48
C VAL A 128 -16.65 -8.44 3.17
N ARG A 129 -15.62 -9.06 3.73
CA ARG A 129 -15.68 -10.37 4.38
C ARG A 129 -16.36 -10.27 5.75
N THR A 130 -16.96 -11.37 6.20
CA THR A 130 -17.61 -11.50 7.53
C THR A 130 -16.70 -11.20 8.72
N SER A 131 -15.39 -11.35 8.54
CA SER A 131 -14.38 -11.05 9.57
C SER A 131 -14.06 -9.55 9.70
N CYS A 132 -14.54 -8.71 8.78
CA CYS A 132 -14.32 -7.26 8.82
C CYS A 132 -15.25 -6.60 9.85
N SER A 133 -14.73 -5.66 10.61
CA SER A 133 -15.46 -4.82 11.58
C SER A 133 -16.62 -4.04 10.94
N ARG A 134 -16.53 -3.75 9.64
CA ARG A 134 -17.55 -3.05 8.84
C ARG A 134 -18.54 -3.99 8.14
N TYR A 135 -18.49 -5.31 8.37
CA TYR A 135 -19.29 -6.27 7.62
C TYR A 135 -20.79 -6.00 7.69
N ASP A 136 -21.35 -5.75 8.87
CA ASP A 136 -22.79 -5.49 9.01
C ASP A 136 -23.24 -4.21 8.31
N GLN A 137 -22.36 -3.21 8.28
CA GLN A 137 -22.60 -1.94 7.58
C GLN A 137 -22.58 -2.17 6.06
N ALA A 138 -21.59 -2.93 5.57
CA ALA A 138 -21.49 -3.32 4.17
C ALA A 138 -22.69 -4.15 3.72
N ARG A 139 -23.15 -5.12 4.52
CA ARG A 139 -24.34 -5.93 4.23
C ARG A 139 -25.59 -5.06 4.12
N THR A 140 -25.77 -4.13 5.05
CA THR A 140 -26.91 -3.19 5.04
C THR A 140 -26.87 -2.30 3.78
N LEU A 141 -25.69 -1.82 3.40
CA LEU A 141 -25.51 -1.01 2.19
C LEU A 141 -25.79 -1.82 0.92
N ALA A 142 -25.31 -3.07 0.85
CA ALA A 142 -25.58 -4.00 -0.25
C ALA A 142 -27.09 -4.21 -0.45
N ASP A 143 -27.84 -4.44 0.63
CA ASP A 143 -29.29 -4.63 0.56
C ASP A 143 -30.01 -3.39 0.03
N ARG A 144 -29.57 -2.19 0.42
CA ARG A 144 -30.11 -0.92 -0.10
C ARG A 144 -29.76 -0.72 -1.57
N ALA A 145 -28.49 -0.92 -1.93
CA ALA A 145 -27.98 -0.76 -3.29
C ALA A 145 -28.69 -1.70 -4.27
N ARG A 146 -28.91 -2.97 -3.88
CA ARG A 146 -29.65 -3.95 -4.68
C ARG A 146 -31.07 -3.49 -5.02
N ARG A 147 -31.81 -2.98 -4.02
CA ARG A 147 -33.18 -2.51 -4.23
C ARG A 147 -33.25 -1.34 -5.22
N LEU A 148 -32.30 -0.42 -5.13
CA LEU A 148 -32.26 0.76 -6.01
C LEU A 148 -31.82 0.40 -7.43
N ALA A 149 -30.78 -0.42 -7.59
CA ALA A 149 -30.34 -0.90 -8.90
C ALA A 149 -31.47 -1.64 -9.66
N SER A 150 -32.19 -2.55 -8.98
CA SER A 150 -33.32 -3.25 -9.61
C SER A 150 -34.48 -2.32 -9.99
N ALA A 151 -34.68 -1.22 -9.25
CA ALA A 151 -35.70 -0.23 -9.61
C ALA A 151 -35.29 0.58 -10.86
N GLU A 152 -34.02 0.96 -10.99
CA GLU A 152 -33.50 1.66 -12.17
C GLU A 152 -33.59 0.81 -13.44
N GLU A 153 -33.26 -0.48 -13.33
CA GLU A 153 -33.41 -1.43 -14.44
C GLU A 153 -34.86 -1.57 -14.88
N ALA A 154 -35.80 -1.64 -13.92
CA ALA A 154 -37.23 -1.75 -14.21
C ALA A 154 -37.82 -0.49 -14.86
N VAL A 155 -37.29 0.69 -14.53
CA VAL A 155 -37.67 1.96 -15.18
C VAL A 155 -37.06 2.06 -16.59
N SER A 156 -35.81 1.64 -16.75
CA SER A 156 -35.09 1.71 -18.04
C SER A 156 -35.62 0.71 -19.08
N SER A 157 -36.37 -0.30 -18.63
CA SER A 157 -36.96 -1.35 -19.48
C SER A 157 -38.40 -1.04 -19.93
N GLN A 158 -38.96 0.12 -19.57
CA GLN A 158 -40.28 0.61 -19.96
C GLN A 158 -40.18 1.65 -21.07
#